data_AF-D8F2E1-F1
#
_entry.id   AF-D8F2E1-F1
#
_cell.length_a   1.000
_cell.length_b   1.000
_cell.length_c   1.000
_cell.angle_alpha   90.00
_cell.angle_beta   90.00
_cell.angle_gamma   90.00
#
_symmetry.space_group_name_H-M   'P 1'
#
loop_
_entity.id
_entity.type
_entity.pdbx_description
1 polymer ?
#
loop_
_entity_poly.entity_id
_entity_poly.type
_entity_poly.pdbx_seq_one_letter_code
_entity_poly.pdbx_strand_id
1 'polypeptide(L)'
;MGLARTILNVKKETPFLPLISAYGLGLWALQGKQSGDGYGFPFDRPLLCFAERLLELEQQMPRLIKLSKNDKANNLQYLYKLYWTAAEVAEDPEIKSLIEEMRWRSATFDSLRKAMRIALPGGTNGLNDEGATNMISIREGVMKFRKSLDQNEELASDSLCGKMAEQIDKYLDQLFNDPIMVDTPSGFVILYPQRTNNILEHFFRELNRENRRKTG
;
A
#
# COMPACT_ATOMS: atom_id res chain seq x y z
N MET A 1 3.40 14.78 -1.17
CA MET A 1 4.36 15.86 -1.52
C MET A 1 3.76 17.29 -1.60
N GLY A 2 2.45 17.53 -1.43
CA GLY A 2 1.85 18.86 -1.68
C GLY A 2 1.80 19.82 -0.48
N LEU A 3 1.20 19.41 0.64
CA LEU A 3 0.86 20.35 1.73
C LEU A 3 2.05 20.87 2.53
N ALA A 4 3.00 20.01 2.92
CA ALA A 4 4.21 20.44 3.63
C ALA A 4 4.97 21.49 2.83
N ARG A 5 5.09 21.29 1.51
CA ARG A 5 5.77 22.21 0.59
C ARG A 5 5.02 23.52 0.37
N THR A 6 3.69 23.49 0.36
CA THR A 6 2.86 24.70 0.22
C THR A 6 2.89 25.56 1.48
N ILE A 7 2.81 24.97 2.66
CA ILE A 7 2.96 25.69 3.94
C ILE A 7 4.33 26.36 4.03
N LEU A 8 5.38 25.69 3.54
CA LEU A 8 6.76 26.20 3.49
C LEU A 8 6.96 27.44 2.59
N ASN A 9 6.01 27.80 1.72
CA ASN A 9 6.14 28.88 0.73
C ASN A 9 5.38 30.17 1.09
N VAL A 10 4.77 30.26 2.27
CA VAL A 10 4.01 31.45 2.68
C VAL A 10 4.97 32.60 3.04
N LYS A 11 4.91 33.71 2.28
CA LYS A 11 5.79 34.89 2.39
C LYS A 11 5.34 35.98 3.39
N LYS A 12 4.25 35.78 4.15
CA LYS A 12 3.65 36.85 4.98
C LYS A 12 3.66 36.47 6.46
N GLU A 13 4.21 37.36 7.30
CA GLU A 13 4.17 37.27 8.76
C GLU A 13 2.72 37.22 9.22
N THR A 14 2.25 36.01 9.49
CA THR A 14 0.90 35.77 9.99
C THR A 14 1.11 35.29 11.41
N PRO A 15 0.68 36.03 12.45
CA PRO A 15 1.01 35.67 13.83
C PRO A 15 0.50 34.29 14.25
N PHE A 16 -0.40 33.67 13.47
CA PHE A 16 -0.93 32.33 13.64
C PHE A 16 -0.25 31.24 12.77
N LEU A 17 0.78 31.58 12.00
CA LEU A 17 1.42 30.66 11.06
C LEU A 17 1.91 29.36 11.71
N PRO A 18 2.54 29.36 12.91
CA PRO A 18 2.96 28.11 13.56
C PRO A 18 1.79 27.24 14.00
N LEU A 19 0.70 27.85 14.48
CA LEU A 19 -0.51 27.14 14.90
C LEU A 19 -1.20 26.49 13.69
N ILE A 20 -1.41 27.26 12.62
CA ILE A 20 -2.02 26.76 11.37
C ILE A 20 -1.13 25.67 10.75
N SER A 21 0.19 25.85 10.78
CA SER A 21 1.14 24.84 10.29
C SER A 21 1.07 23.57 11.11
N ALA A 22 1.10 23.65 12.44
CA ALA A 22 0.98 22.49 13.32
C ALA A 22 -0.35 21.75 13.08
N TYR A 23 -1.46 22.47 12.95
CA TYR A 23 -2.77 21.89 12.64
C TYR A 23 -2.77 21.18 11.28
N GLY A 24 -2.32 21.86 10.22
CA GLY A 24 -2.27 21.31 8.88
C GLY A 24 -1.35 20.10 8.75
N LEU A 25 -0.19 20.12 9.41
CA LEU A 25 0.76 19.00 9.45
C LEU A 25 0.21 17.81 10.25
N GLY A 26 -0.47 18.08 11.37
CA GLY A 26 -1.15 17.05 12.15
C GLY A 26 -2.26 16.35 11.35
N LEU A 27 -3.10 17.12 10.64
CA LEU A 27 -4.11 16.56 9.74
C LEU A 27 -3.47 15.78 8.59
N TRP A 28 -2.42 16.30 7.98
CA TRP A 28 -1.70 15.61 6.93
C TRP A 28 -1.12 14.28 7.41
N ALA A 29 -0.51 14.23 8.60
CA ALA A 29 -0.05 12.97 9.18
C ALA A 29 -1.24 12.01 9.35
N LEU A 30 -2.29 12.42 10.07
CA LEU A 30 -3.48 11.60 10.33
C LEU A 30 -4.18 11.08 9.07
N GLN A 31 -4.18 11.86 7.98
CA GLN A 31 -4.75 11.45 6.70
C GLN A 31 -4.02 10.22 6.11
N GLY A 32 -2.79 9.91 6.55
CA GLY A 32 -2.12 8.65 6.21
C GLY A 32 -2.93 7.41 6.62
N LYS A 33 -3.71 7.48 7.71
CA LYS A 33 -4.60 6.39 8.14
C LYS A 33 -5.76 6.13 7.18
N GLN A 34 -6.03 7.06 6.27
CA GLN A 34 -7.07 6.96 5.25
C GLN A 34 -6.46 6.72 3.86
N SER A 35 -5.15 6.47 3.76
CA SER A 35 -4.52 6.16 2.49
C SER A 35 -4.87 4.75 2.02
N GLY A 36 -5.08 4.60 0.73
CA GLY A 36 -5.43 3.35 0.09
C GLY A 36 -6.46 3.58 -1.00
N ASP A 37 -6.66 2.56 -1.82
CA ASP A 37 -7.59 2.61 -2.96
C ASP A 37 -8.83 1.71 -2.71
N GLY A 38 -9.03 1.27 -1.47
CA GLY A 38 -10.18 0.45 -1.06
C GLY A 38 -10.02 -1.05 -1.34
N TYR A 39 -8.79 -1.51 -1.56
CA TYR A 39 -8.45 -2.92 -1.72
C TYR A 39 -8.30 -3.65 -0.37
N GLY A 40 -8.08 -2.91 0.73
CA GLY A 40 -7.83 -3.48 2.04
C GLY A 40 -6.47 -4.19 2.15
N PHE A 41 -6.19 -4.78 3.31
CA PHE A 41 -4.96 -5.54 3.52
C PHE A 41 -4.96 -6.81 2.64
N PRO A 42 -3.84 -7.20 1.99
CA PRO A 42 -2.47 -6.65 2.10
C PRO A 42 -2.10 -5.55 1.10
N PHE A 43 -3.06 -5.04 0.33
CA PHE A 43 -2.85 -4.05 -0.73
C PHE A 43 -2.76 -2.63 -0.18
N ASP A 44 -3.72 -2.24 0.66
CA ASP A 44 -3.73 -0.96 1.36
C ASP A 44 -2.98 -1.10 2.68
N ARG A 45 -2.05 -0.17 2.94
CA ARG A 45 -1.19 -0.18 4.13
C ARG A 45 -1.25 1.17 4.85
N PRO A 46 -2.44 1.61 5.30
CA PRO A 46 -2.65 2.94 5.89
C PRO A 46 -1.81 3.21 7.14
N LEU A 47 -1.53 2.17 7.94
CA LEU A 47 -0.69 2.31 9.13
C LEU A 47 0.78 2.54 8.79
N LEU A 48 1.29 1.89 7.73
CA LEU A 48 2.63 2.17 7.22
C LEU A 48 2.71 3.60 6.69
N CYS A 49 1.74 4.03 5.87
CA CYS A 49 1.71 5.41 5.36
C CYS A 49 1.62 6.44 6.50
N PHE A 50 0.82 6.17 7.54
CA PHE A 50 0.75 7.03 8.71
C PHE A 50 2.10 7.14 9.42
N ALA A 51 2.76 6.00 9.67
CA ALA A 51 4.05 5.97 10.33
C ALA A 51 5.12 6.73 9.51
N GLU A 52 5.21 6.49 8.21
CA GLU A 52 6.14 7.20 7.31
C GLU A 52 5.92 8.72 7.32
N ARG A 53 4.66 9.18 7.40
CA ARG A 53 4.37 10.61 7.54
C ARG A 53 4.84 11.19 8.87
N LEU A 54 4.82 10.40 9.95
CA LEU A 54 5.39 10.85 11.24
C LEU A 54 6.91 10.97 11.16
N LEU A 55 7.60 10.06 10.48
CA LEU A 55 9.05 10.16 10.24
C LEU A 55 9.38 11.38 9.39
N GLU A 56 8.64 11.62 8.30
CA GLU A 56 8.83 12.80 7.46
C GLU A 56 8.53 14.09 8.26
N LEU A 57 7.50 14.08 9.11
CA LEU A 57 7.17 15.22 9.97
C LEU A 57 8.32 15.55 10.91
N GLU A 58 8.83 14.56 11.64
CA GLU A 58 9.96 14.72 12.57
C GLU A 58 11.18 15.29 11.82
N GLN A 59 11.55 14.69 10.69
CA GLN A 59 12.69 15.10 9.88
C GLN A 59 12.59 16.55 9.40
N GLN A 60 11.39 17.02 9.02
CA GLN A 60 11.19 18.38 8.52
C GLN A 60 11.06 19.43 9.65
N MET A 61 10.86 19.00 10.89
CA MET A 61 10.48 19.91 11.98
C MET A 61 11.57 20.91 12.39
N PRO A 62 12.88 20.56 12.46
CA PRO A 62 13.93 21.54 12.74
C PRO A 62 13.94 22.71 11.76
N ARG A 63 13.65 22.44 10.48
CA ARG A 63 13.55 23.46 9.44
C ARG A 63 12.32 24.35 9.66
N LEU A 64 11.17 23.77 9.96
CA LEU A 64 9.91 24.50 10.20
C LEU A 64 10.02 25.42 11.42
N ILE A 65 10.61 24.94 12.51
CA ILE A 65 10.87 25.74 13.71
C ILE A 65 11.80 26.92 13.38
N LYS A 66 12.86 26.69 12.59
CA LYS A 66 13.79 27.76 12.17
C LYS A 66 13.11 28.85 11.35
N LEU A 67 12.19 28.48 10.46
CA LEU A 67 11.45 29.43 9.62
C LEU A 67 10.42 30.25 10.42
N SER A 68 9.99 29.74 11.57
CA SER A 68 8.94 30.34 12.41
C SER A 68 9.47 31.25 13.52
N LYS A 69 10.78 31.57 13.54
CA LYS A 69 11.43 32.31 14.65
C LYS A 69 10.92 33.74 14.87
N ASN A 70 10.27 34.35 13.88
CA ASN A 70 9.70 35.71 14.01
C ASN A 70 8.26 35.69 14.58
N ASP A 71 7.68 34.51 14.82
CA ASP A 71 6.33 34.39 15.34
C ASP A 71 6.26 34.53 16.87
N LYS A 72 5.05 34.77 17.39
CA LYS A 72 4.81 34.83 18.84
C LYS A 72 5.25 33.53 19.51
N ALA A 73 6.04 33.63 20.60
CA ALA A 73 6.58 32.47 21.33
C ALA A 73 5.50 31.44 21.72
N ASN A 74 4.30 31.89 22.12
CA ASN A 74 3.18 31.00 22.47
C ASN A 74 2.65 30.16 21.29
N ASN A 75 2.90 30.56 20.04
CA ASN A 75 2.46 29.81 18.87
C ASN A 75 3.50 28.78 18.41
N LEU A 76 4.79 29.04 18.66
CA LEU A 76 5.86 28.07 18.42
C LEU A 76 5.69 26.79 19.25
N GLN A 77 5.06 26.88 20.43
CA GLN A 77 4.80 25.71 21.28
C GLN A 77 4.01 24.60 20.56
N TYR A 78 3.14 24.95 19.60
CA TYR A 78 2.34 23.96 18.88
C TYR A 78 3.19 23.12 17.93
N LEU A 79 4.20 23.74 17.30
CA LEU A 79 5.19 23.02 16.48
C LEU A 79 6.05 22.10 17.35
N TYR A 80 6.49 22.56 18.52
CA TYR A 80 7.23 21.72 19.46
C TYR A 80 6.38 20.55 19.99
N LYS A 81 5.11 20.77 20.36
CA LYS A 81 4.23 19.68 20.78
C LYS A 81 4.08 18.61 19.68
N LEU A 82 3.84 19.06 18.45
CA LEU A 82 3.74 18.16 17.30
C LEU A 82 5.06 17.43 17.01
N TYR A 83 6.19 18.12 17.14
CA TYR A 83 7.52 17.52 17.03
C TYR A 83 7.69 16.36 18.01
N TRP A 84 7.48 16.63 19.30
CA TRP A 84 7.67 15.63 20.35
C TRP A 84 6.76 14.41 20.16
N THR A 85 5.48 14.63 19.83
CA THR A 85 4.55 13.53 19.54
C THR A 85 4.98 12.69 18.33
N ALA A 86 5.56 13.28 17.29
CA ALA A 86 6.09 12.51 16.16
C ALA A 86 7.42 11.84 16.49
N ALA A 87 8.28 12.49 17.29
CA ALA A 87 9.56 11.96 17.74
C ALA A 87 9.39 10.70 18.60
N GLU A 88 8.32 10.59 19.41
CA GLU A 88 8.01 9.35 20.14
C GLU A 88 7.95 8.12 19.23
N VAL A 89 7.45 8.28 18.00
CA VAL A 89 7.36 7.20 17.00
C VAL A 89 8.62 7.14 16.14
N ALA A 90 9.11 8.30 15.73
CA ALA A 90 10.21 8.41 14.78
C ALA A 90 11.59 8.17 15.42
N GLU A 91 11.74 8.26 16.74
CA GLU A 91 12.99 7.96 17.44
C GLU A 91 13.03 6.54 18.01
N ASP A 92 11.87 5.87 18.11
CA ASP A 92 11.77 4.50 18.58
C ASP A 92 12.48 3.52 17.62
N PRO A 93 13.51 2.78 18.10
CA PRO A 93 14.30 1.89 17.25
C PRO A 93 13.51 0.65 16.78
N GLU A 94 12.56 0.14 17.57
CA GLU A 94 11.74 -1.01 17.20
C GLU A 94 10.77 -0.62 16.10
N ILE A 95 10.09 0.52 16.24
CA ILE A 95 9.19 1.04 15.22
C ILE A 95 9.95 1.34 13.92
N LYS A 96 11.13 1.95 14.00
CA LYS A 96 11.98 2.18 12.82
C LYS A 96 12.30 0.88 12.09
N SER A 97 12.74 -0.15 12.82
CA SER A 97 13.04 -1.45 12.22
C SER A 97 11.80 -2.07 11.56
N LEU A 98 10.63 -1.96 12.18
CA LEU A 98 9.38 -2.46 11.64
C LEU A 98 8.96 -1.71 10.37
N ILE A 99 9.17 -0.39 10.31
CA ILE A 99 8.88 0.41 9.12
C ILE A 99 9.80 0.03 7.97
N GLU A 100 11.10 -0.09 8.21
CA GLU A 100 12.03 -0.56 7.17
C GLU A 100 11.67 -1.97 6.69
N GLU A 101 11.33 -2.86 7.61
CA GLU A 101 10.87 -4.20 7.26
C GLU A 101 9.62 -4.17 6.39
N MET A 102 8.61 -3.40 6.82
CA MET A 102 7.37 -3.22 6.08
C MET A 102 7.61 -2.61 4.71
N ARG A 103 8.56 -1.67 4.54
CA ARG A 103 8.88 -1.04 3.25
C ARG A 103 9.37 -2.04 2.23
N TRP A 104 10.41 -2.80 2.56
CA TRP A 104 10.98 -3.74 1.58
C TRP A 104 10.03 -4.92 1.34
N ARG A 105 9.33 -5.43 2.37
CA ARG A 105 8.33 -6.49 2.19
C ARG A 105 7.16 -6.04 1.31
N SER A 106 6.68 -4.81 1.53
CA SER A 106 5.65 -4.17 0.71
C SER A 106 6.08 -4.05 -0.74
N ALA A 107 7.31 -3.60 -0.99
CA ALA A 107 7.86 -3.47 -2.34
C ALA A 107 7.99 -4.83 -3.06
N THR A 108 8.44 -5.86 -2.33
CA THR A 108 8.52 -7.23 -2.84
C THR A 108 7.13 -7.77 -3.19
N PHE A 109 6.14 -7.60 -2.30
CA PHE A 109 4.77 -7.99 -2.56
C PHE A 109 4.17 -7.23 -3.75
N ASP A 110 4.37 -5.92 -3.85
CA ASP A 110 3.83 -5.11 -4.95
C ASP A 110 4.46 -5.49 -6.29
N SER A 111 5.71 -5.91 -6.29
CA SER A 111 6.39 -6.47 -7.47
C SER A 111 5.74 -7.79 -7.90
N LEU A 112 5.41 -8.67 -6.97
CA LEU A 112 4.64 -9.89 -7.26
C LEU A 112 3.23 -9.56 -7.75
N ARG A 113 2.51 -8.66 -7.08
CA ARG A 113 1.16 -8.18 -7.47
C ARG A 113 1.16 -7.69 -8.93
N LYS A 114 2.19 -6.91 -9.30
CA LYS A 114 2.37 -6.42 -10.67
C LYS A 114 2.68 -7.53 -11.66
N ALA A 115 3.57 -8.46 -11.31
CA ALA A 115 3.91 -9.61 -12.14
C ALA A 115 2.68 -10.50 -12.39
N MET A 116 1.91 -10.74 -11.34
CA MET A 116 0.64 -11.48 -11.36
C MET A 116 -0.50 -10.67 -12.01
N ARG A 117 -0.36 -9.36 -12.21
CA ARG A 117 -1.45 -8.47 -12.67
C ARG A 117 -2.74 -8.69 -11.88
N ILE A 118 -2.63 -8.73 -10.55
CA ILE A 118 -3.76 -8.86 -9.63
C ILE A 118 -4.09 -7.49 -9.07
N ALA A 119 -5.33 -7.05 -9.24
CA ALA A 119 -5.86 -5.83 -8.66
C ALA A 119 -4.89 -4.66 -8.85
N LEU A 120 -4.50 -4.29 -10.08
CA LEU A 120 -3.44 -3.31 -10.30
C LEU A 120 -3.80 -1.93 -9.68
N PRO A 121 -2.83 -1.17 -9.13
CA PRO A 121 -3.10 0.16 -8.58
C PRO A 121 -3.78 1.07 -9.60
N GLY A 122 -4.75 1.87 -9.14
CA GLY A 122 -5.49 2.83 -9.99
C GLY A 122 -6.55 2.22 -10.91
N GLY A 123 -6.84 0.92 -10.80
CA GLY A 123 -7.95 0.28 -11.51
C GLY A 123 -9.31 0.67 -10.91
N THR A 124 -10.34 0.84 -11.76
CA THR A 124 -11.70 1.17 -11.30
C THR A 124 -12.43 -0.02 -10.67
N ASN A 125 -11.93 -1.24 -10.89
CA ASN A 125 -12.64 -2.47 -10.52
C ASN A 125 -12.29 -2.97 -9.11
N GLY A 126 -11.34 -2.35 -8.42
CA GLY A 126 -10.96 -2.78 -7.06
C GLY A 126 -10.57 -4.27 -7.03
N LEU A 127 -10.98 -4.98 -5.97
CA LEU A 127 -10.81 -6.44 -5.87
C LEU A 127 -11.64 -7.23 -6.90
N ASN A 128 -12.58 -6.58 -7.60
CA ASN A 128 -13.39 -7.20 -8.64
C ASN A 128 -12.71 -7.16 -10.02
N ASP A 129 -11.44 -6.75 -10.08
CA ASP A 129 -10.65 -6.84 -11.30
C ASP A 129 -10.47 -8.31 -11.69
N GLU A 130 -11.04 -8.70 -12.84
CA GLU A 130 -10.89 -10.05 -13.41
C GLU A 130 -9.44 -10.34 -13.87
N GLY A 131 -8.59 -9.33 -13.89
CA GLY A 131 -7.20 -9.41 -14.28
C GLY A 131 -7.01 -9.49 -15.79
N ALA A 132 -5.75 -9.47 -16.22
CA ALA A 132 -5.42 -9.54 -17.65
C ALA A 132 -5.49 -10.97 -18.21
N THR A 133 -5.90 -11.10 -19.47
CA THR A 133 -6.17 -12.38 -20.15
C THR A 133 -4.96 -13.04 -20.81
N ASN A 134 -3.83 -12.34 -20.98
CA ASN A 134 -2.64 -12.91 -21.61
C ASN A 134 -1.78 -13.72 -20.62
N MET A 135 -2.13 -14.99 -20.46
CA MET A 135 -1.54 -15.92 -19.49
C MET A 135 -0.03 -16.13 -19.67
N ILE A 136 0.44 -16.24 -20.92
CA ILE A 136 1.86 -16.45 -21.24
C ILE A 136 2.70 -15.28 -20.73
N SER A 137 2.29 -14.05 -21.03
CA SER A 137 3.02 -12.84 -20.62
C SER A 137 3.07 -12.64 -19.10
N ILE A 138 2.07 -13.16 -18.38
CA ILE A 138 2.00 -13.11 -16.92
C ILE A 138 2.92 -14.18 -16.33
N ARG A 139 2.87 -15.41 -16.84
CA ARG A 139 3.79 -16.49 -16.45
C ARG A 139 5.24 -16.04 -16.58
N GLU A 140 5.61 -15.44 -17.71
CA GLU A 140 6.95 -14.88 -17.91
C GLU A 140 7.30 -13.80 -16.88
N GLY A 141 6.35 -12.90 -16.57
CA GLY A 141 6.53 -11.87 -15.55
C GLY A 141 6.79 -12.45 -14.15
N VAL A 142 6.04 -13.49 -13.79
CA VAL A 142 6.14 -14.18 -12.50
C VAL A 142 7.43 -14.99 -12.41
N MET A 143 7.86 -15.63 -13.50
CA MET A 143 9.16 -16.31 -13.56
C MET A 143 10.32 -15.32 -13.45
N LYS A 144 10.22 -14.13 -14.04
CA LYS A 144 11.22 -13.06 -13.86
C LYS A 144 11.26 -12.58 -12.41
N PHE A 145 10.11 -12.37 -11.79
CA PHE A 145 10.02 -12.03 -10.36
C PHE A 145 10.64 -13.14 -9.49
N ARG A 146 10.27 -14.41 -9.73
CA ARG A 146 10.78 -15.57 -9.01
C ARG A 146 12.30 -15.67 -9.07
N LYS A 147 12.88 -15.47 -10.27
CA LYS A 147 14.34 -15.42 -10.45
C LYS A 147 14.98 -14.25 -9.71
N SER A 148 14.31 -13.09 -9.64
CA SER A 148 14.83 -11.92 -8.94
C SER A 148 14.94 -12.13 -7.42
N LEU A 149 14.13 -13.02 -6.83
CA LEU A 149 14.26 -13.40 -5.43
C LEU A 149 15.58 -14.11 -5.14
N ASP A 150 16.02 -15.02 -6.03
CA ASP A 150 17.27 -15.75 -5.87
C ASP A 150 18.50 -14.89 -6.15
N GLN A 151 18.34 -13.86 -7.00
CA GLN A 151 19.43 -12.94 -7.38
C GLN A 151 19.73 -11.89 -6.31
N ASN A 152 18.81 -11.66 -5.37
CA ASN A 152 18.98 -10.72 -4.29
C ASN A 152 19.32 -11.47 -3.00
N GLU A 153 20.54 -11.27 -2.47
CA GLU A 153 21.04 -11.98 -1.29
C GLU A 153 20.16 -11.79 -0.05
N GLU A 154 19.61 -10.58 0.16
CA GLU A 154 18.73 -10.30 1.29
C GLU A 154 17.40 -11.04 1.17
N LEU A 155 16.82 -11.09 -0.04
CA LEU A 155 15.56 -11.81 -0.27
C LEU A 155 15.75 -13.32 -0.26
N ALA A 156 16.88 -13.82 -0.77
CA ALA A 156 17.20 -15.24 -0.79
C ALA A 156 17.44 -15.81 0.62
N SER A 157 17.93 -14.97 1.54
CA SER A 157 18.16 -15.35 2.94
C SER A 157 16.92 -15.19 3.84
N ASP A 158 15.90 -14.45 3.40
CA ASP A 158 14.65 -14.27 4.17
C ASP A 158 13.74 -15.50 4.08
N SER A 159 13.40 -16.07 5.24
CA SER A 159 12.57 -17.28 5.33
C SER A 159 11.15 -17.11 4.76
N LEU A 160 10.56 -15.92 4.84
CA LEU A 160 9.22 -15.66 4.32
C LEU A 160 9.24 -15.51 2.80
N CYS A 161 10.27 -14.88 2.24
CA CYS A 161 10.52 -14.87 0.79
C CYS A 161 10.74 -16.28 0.25
N GLY A 162 11.49 -17.12 0.97
CA GLY A 162 11.64 -18.55 0.64
C GLY A 162 10.30 -19.29 0.59
N LYS A 163 9.45 -19.13 1.60
CA LYS A 163 8.09 -19.72 1.60
C LYS A 163 7.23 -19.22 0.44
N MET A 164 7.32 -17.93 0.12
CA MET A 164 6.60 -17.36 -1.03
C MET A 164 7.09 -17.96 -2.35
N ALA A 165 8.41 -18.10 -2.51
CA ALA A 165 9.03 -18.77 -3.66
C ALA A 165 8.55 -20.22 -3.80
N GLU A 166 8.54 -20.99 -2.70
CA GLU A 166 8.02 -22.37 -2.70
C GLU A 166 6.54 -22.45 -3.13
N GLN A 167 5.71 -21.50 -2.71
CA GLN A 167 4.31 -21.44 -3.15
C GLN A 167 4.19 -21.15 -4.64
N ILE A 168 5.00 -20.23 -5.18
CA ILE A 168 5.04 -19.93 -6.62
C ILE A 168 5.45 -21.19 -7.38
N ASP A 169 6.49 -21.89 -6.93
CA ASP A 169 7.02 -23.09 -7.60
C ASP A 169 6.00 -24.23 -7.56
N LYS A 170 5.33 -24.43 -6.41
CA LYS A 170 4.30 -25.47 -6.22
C LYS A 170 3.08 -25.29 -7.13
N TYR A 171 2.64 -24.04 -7.30
CA TYR A 171 1.39 -23.74 -8.01
C TYR A 171 1.62 -23.19 -9.42
N LEU A 172 2.87 -23.13 -9.90
CA LEU A 172 3.23 -22.46 -11.16
C LEU A 172 2.35 -22.90 -12.34
N ASP A 173 2.18 -24.21 -12.52
CA ASP A 173 1.40 -24.76 -13.64
C ASP A 173 -0.11 -24.54 -13.43
N GLN A 174 -0.58 -24.51 -12.18
CA GLN A 174 -2.00 -24.28 -11.85
C GLN A 174 -2.39 -22.80 -11.98
N LEU A 175 -1.45 -21.88 -11.78
CA LEU A 175 -1.67 -20.43 -11.86
C LEU A 175 -1.84 -19.93 -13.29
N PHE A 176 -1.31 -20.67 -14.28
CA PHE A 176 -1.21 -20.21 -15.67
C PHE A 176 -1.70 -21.26 -16.68
N ASN A 177 -2.85 -21.87 -16.39
CA ASN A 177 -3.47 -22.85 -17.29
C ASN A 177 -3.80 -22.26 -18.67
N ASP A 178 -3.66 -23.09 -19.69
CA ASP A 178 -4.04 -22.75 -21.05
C ASP A 178 -5.56 -22.54 -21.17
N PRO A 179 -6.00 -21.72 -22.15
CA PRO A 179 -7.42 -21.52 -22.40
C PRO A 179 -8.07 -22.83 -22.85
N ILE A 180 -9.27 -23.09 -22.35
CA ILE A 180 -10.04 -24.30 -22.66
C ILE A 180 -10.98 -23.97 -23.82
N MET A 181 -10.83 -24.67 -24.95
CA MET A 181 -11.82 -24.64 -26.01
C MET A 181 -13.03 -25.50 -25.66
N VAL A 182 -14.22 -24.92 -25.70
CA VAL A 182 -15.49 -25.60 -25.43
C VAL A 182 -16.40 -25.48 -26.64
N ASP A 183 -16.95 -26.61 -27.05
CA ASP A 183 -18.00 -26.65 -28.08
C ASP A 183 -19.36 -26.35 -27.44
N THR A 184 -20.06 -25.32 -27.93
CA THR A 184 -21.38 -24.93 -27.45
C THR A 184 -22.38 -24.96 -28.60
N PRO A 185 -23.70 -25.06 -28.34
CA PRO A 185 -24.71 -24.98 -29.40
C PRO A 185 -24.65 -23.68 -30.24
N SER A 186 -23.99 -22.64 -29.74
CA SER A 186 -23.78 -21.35 -30.42
C SER A 186 -22.43 -21.25 -31.14
N GLY A 187 -21.60 -22.31 -31.13
CA GLY A 187 -20.26 -22.38 -31.70
C GLY A 187 -19.15 -22.57 -30.66
N PHE A 188 -17.90 -22.61 -31.12
CA PHE A 188 -16.73 -22.76 -30.26
C PHE A 188 -16.49 -21.50 -29.42
N VAL A 189 -16.31 -21.69 -28.11
CA VAL A 189 -15.97 -20.63 -27.15
C VAL A 189 -14.66 -20.97 -26.46
N ILE A 190 -13.78 -19.98 -26.29
CA ILE A 190 -12.53 -20.11 -25.53
C ILE A 190 -12.79 -19.61 -24.10
N LEU A 191 -12.66 -20.50 -23.13
CA LEU A 191 -12.75 -20.19 -21.71
C LEU A 191 -11.35 -19.99 -21.13
N TYR A 192 -11.14 -18.87 -20.45
CA TYR A 192 -9.94 -18.64 -19.67
C TYR A 192 -10.25 -18.97 -18.20
N PRO A 193 -9.64 -20.03 -17.63
CA PRO A 193 -9.79 -20.31 -16.20
C PRO A 193 -9.36 -19.10 -15.39
N GLN A 194 -10.21 -18.65 -14.45
CA GLN A 194 -9.81 -17.57 -13.56
C GLN A 194 -8.71 -18.06 -12.61
N ARG A 195 -7.72 -17.19 -12.40
CA ARG A 195 -6.53 -17.50 -11.59
C ARG A 195 -6.76 -17.35 -10.09
N THR A 196 -7.77 -16.56 -9.74
CA THR A 196 -8.26 -16.41 -8.36
C THR A 196 -9.68 -16.92 -8.30
N ASN A 197 -10.11 -17.27 -7.09
CA ASN A 197 -11.46 -17.78 -6.87
C ASN A 197 -12.53 -16.67 -6.86
N ASN A 198 -12.32 -15.57 -7.58
CA ASN A 198 -13.16 -14.37 -7.53
C ASN A 198 -14.63 -14.73 -7.80
N ILE A 199 -14.92 -15.56 -8.80
CA ILE A 199 -16.29 -15.96 -9.12
C ILE A 199 -16.96 -16.71 -7.95
N LEU A 200 -16.31 -17.72 -7.37
CA LEU A 200 -16.90 -18.45 -6.23
C LEU A 200 -16.99 -17.53 -5.00
N GLU A 201 -15.98 -16.70 -4.76
CA GLU A 201 -15.98 -15.76 -3.63
C GLU A 201 -17.11 -14.72 -3.77
N HIS A 202 -17.36 -14.22 -4.97
CA HIS A 202 -18.49 -13.36 -5.28
C HIS A 202 -19.82 -14.06 -5.03
N PHE A 203 -19.98 -15.27 -5.58
CA PHE A 203 -21.18 -16.08 -5.37
C PHE A 203 -21.44 -16.34 -3.88
N PHE A 204 -20.42 -16.74 -3.12
CA PHE A 204 -20.55 -16.95 -1.67
C PHE A 204 -20.80 -15.65 -0.91
N ARG A 205 -20.20 -14.52 -1.30
CA ARG A 205 -20.48 -13.20 -0.69
C ARG A 205 -21.92 -12.77 -0.92
N GLU A 206 -22.47 -12.99 -2.10
CA GLU A 206 -23.87 -12.69 -2.42
C GLU A 206 -24.82 -13.57 -1.61
N LEU A 207 -24.60 -14.90 -1.63
CA LEU A 207 -25.33 -15.84 -0.78
C LEU A 207 -25.30 -15.44 0.70
N ASN A 208 -24.14 -15.05 1.23
CA ASN A 208 -24.01 -14.65 2.63
C ASN A 208 -24.67 -13.29 2.92
N ARG A 209 -24.70 -12.36 1.96
CA ARG A 209 -25.40 -11.07 2.10
C ARG A 209 -26.92 -11.27 2.12
N GLU A 210 -27.44 -12.14 1.27
CA GLU A 210 -28.87 -12.49 1.24
C GLU A 210 -29.31 -13.24 2.51
N ASN A 211 -28.42 -14.09 3.05
CA ASN A 211 -28.67 -14.84 4.28
C ASN A 211 -28.34 -14.08 5.58
N ARG A 212 -27.80 -12.85 5.48
CA ARG A 212 -27.61 -12.01 6.68
C ARG A 212 -28.98 -11.57 7.20
N ARG A 213 -29.34 -12.01 8.41
CA ARG A 213 -30.59 -11.63 9.08
C ARG A 213 -30.75 -10.10 9.04
N LYS A 214 -31.86 -9.63 8.46
CA LYS A 214 -32.26 -8.20 8.41
C LYS A 214 -32.80 -7.66 9.73
N THR A 215 -32.74 -8.44 10.80
CA THR A 215 -33.23 -8.05 12.13
C THR A 215 -32.04 -7.86 13.05
N GLY A 216 -31.69 -6.60 13.27
CA GLY A 216 -30.96 -6.14 14.46
C GLY A 216 -31.92 -5.92 15.61
#